data_AF-A0A9D2WPA4-F1
#
_entry.id   AF-A0A9D2WPA4-F1
#
_cell.length_a   1.000
_cell.length_b   1.000
_cell.length_c   1.000
_cell.angle_alpha   90.00
_cell.angle_beta   90.00
_cell.angle_gamma   90.00
#
_symmetry.space_group_name_H-M   'P 1'
#
loop_
_entity.id
_entity.type
_entity.pdbx_description
1 polymer ?
#
loop_
_entity_poly.entity_id
_entity_poly.type
_entity_poly.pdbx_seq_one_letter_code
_entity_poly.pdbx_strand_id
1 'polypeptide(L)'
;MKVHENMLRRVNLQAYTWVVLPLVAIGGWFYPLLGFLLLGCMLGAVGVSFFRGRNWCDWMCPRGAFLDLFLGPISRKITIPSFFKQAAVRIFMLLLIFTVLGVQFYLAWGDLQAMGLALVRVLTVTTVAGILLGWSIHPRTWCHICPMGTVAHWIARRQKTLQTGSSCISCGICAKVCPMQLNPNELDKENSDEYSDCLRCNSCVNSCPQKALSFEGRAAVNRQKAA
;
A
#
# COMPACT_ATOMS: atom_id res chain seq x y z
N MET A 1 5.85 -20.04 -16.23
CA MET A 1 6.51 -20.53 -15.00
C MET A 1 6.96 -19.39 -14.08
N LYS A 2 7.91 -18.52 -14.43
CA LYS A 2 8.39 -17.42 -13.55
C LYS A 2 7.31 -16.47 -12.98
N VAL A 3 6.22 -16.23 -13.70
CA VAL A 3 5.12 -15.34 -13.24
C VAL A 3 4.31 -15.97 -12.09
N HIS A 4 4.06 -17.27 -12.14
CA HIS A 4 3.30 -17.99 -11.11
C HIS A 4 4.11 -18.11 -9.81
N GLU A 5 5.40 -18.39 -9.93
CA GLU A 5 6.34 -18.46 -8.81
C GLU A 5 6.47 -17.11 -8.06
N ASN A 6 6.56 -16.00 -8.81
CA ASN A 6 6.60 -14.65 -8.21
C ASN A 6 5.29 -14.27 -7.52
N MET A 7 4.14 -14.75 -8.01
CA MET A 7 2.84 -14.54 -7.38
C MET A 7 2.72 -15.34 -6.08
N LEU A 8 3.10 -16.62 -6.08
CA LEU A 8 3.12 -17.48 -4.88
C LEU A 8 4.07 -16.95 -3.81
N ARG A 9 5.26 -16.49 -4.20
CA ARG A 9 6.21 -15.86 -3.26
C ARG A 9 5.62 -14.61 -2.62
N ARG A 10 4.88 -13.80 -3.37
CA ARG A 10 4.16 -12.61 -2.86
C ARG A 10 3.14 -12.98 -1.79
N VAL A 11 2.28 -13.97 -2.08
CA VAL A 11 1.24 -14.44 -1.16
C VAL A 11 1.88 -15.06 0.10
N ASN A 12 2.95 -15.84 -0.04
CA ASN A 12 3.65 -16.43 1.11
C ASN A 12 4.31 -15.37 2.01
N LEU A 13 4.92 -14.31 1.44
CA LEU A 13 5.46 -13.21 2.24
C LEU A 13 4.36 -12.40 2.95
N GLN A 14 3.23 -12.18 2.28
CA GLN A 14 2.05 -11.55 2.91
C GLN A 14 1.49 -12.44 4.04
N ALA A 15 1.47 -13.77 3.85
CA ALA A 15 1.05 -14.74 4.84
C ALA A 15 2.03 -14.92 6.02
N TYR A 16 3.25 -14.41 5.92
CA TYR A 16 4.15 -14.32 7.08
C TYR A 16 3.96 -12.98 7.83
N THR A 17 3.83 -11.88 7.08
CA THR A 17 3.74 -10.53 7.65
C THR A 17 2.39 -10.22 8.30
N TRP A 18 1.31 -10.91 7.94
CA TRP A 18 -0.01 -10.65 8.54
C TRP A 18 -0.07 -10.96 10.05
N VAL A 19 0.66 -11.96 10.54
CA VAL A 19 0.68 -12.35 11.97
C VAL A 19 1.35 -11.28 12.84
N VAL A 20 2.28 -10.51 12.25
CA VAL A 20 3.03 -9.47 12.95
C VAL A 20 2.10 -8.37 13.47
N LEU A 21 1.06 -8.00 12.70
CA LEU A 21 0.14 -6.93 13.11
C LEU A 21 -0.66 -7.28 14.39
N PRO A 22 -1.43 -8.38 14.48
CA PRO A 22 -2.16 -8.74 15.69
C PRO A 22 -1.20 -9.04 16.85
N LEU A 23 -0.03 -9.62 16.59
CA LEU A 23 0.98 -9.86 17.63
C LEU A 23 1.45 -8.55 18.26
N VAL A 24 1.75 -7.52 17.46
CA VAL A 24 2.19 -6.21 17.98
C VAL A 24 1.01 -5.41 18.55
N ALA A 25 -0.17 -5.50 17.94
CA ALA A 25 -1.35 -4.79 18.39
C ALA A 25 -1.91 -5.33 19.71
N ILE A 26 -1.80 -6.64 19.99
CA ILE A 26 -2.24 -7.26 21.26
C ILE A 26 -1.07 -7.29 22.24
N GLY A 27 0.09 -7.81 21.83
CA GLY A 27 1.27 -7.92 22.66
C GLY A 27 1.83 -6.56 23.09
N GLY A 28 1.65 -5.52 22.28
CA GLY A 28 2.08 -4.16 22.61
C GLY A 28 1.36 -3.54 23.81
N TRP A 29 0.17 -4.02 24.18
CA TRP A 29 -0.50 -3.56 25.40
C TRP A 29 0.15 -4.12 26.67
N PHE A 30 0.73 -5.32 26.57
CA PHE A 30 1.45 -5.96 27.68
C PHE A 30 2.93 -5.55 27.70
N TYR A 31 3.53 -5.37 26.52
CA TYR A 31 4.92 -4.96 26.33
C TYR A 31 4.99 -3.72 25.44
N PRO A 32 4.86 -2.51 26.01
CA PRO A 32 4.82 -1.24 25.26
C PRO A 32 6.01 -1.05 24.32
N LEU A 33 7.16 -1.64 24.63
CA LEU A 33 8.37 -1.56 23.82
C LEU A 33 8.21 -2.17 22.41
N LEU A 34 7.26 -3.10 22.21
CA LEU A 34 6.92 -3.61 20.87
C LEU A 34 6.39 -2.51 19.95
N GLY A 35 5.87 -1.42 20.49
CA GLY A 35 5.41 -0.26 19.73
C GLY A 35 6.51 0.34 18.84
N PHE A 36 7.78 0.28 19.25
CA PHE A 36 8.90 0.78 18.46
C PHE A 36 9.10 0.02 17.13
N LEU A 37 8.58 -1.21 17.02
CA LEU A 37 8.55 -1.95 15.75
C LEU A 37 7.76 -1.18 14.67
N LEU A 38 6.75 -0.40 15.08
CA LEU A 38 5.99 0.46 14.17
C LEU A 38 6.90 1.51 13.53
N LEU A 39 7.77 2.16 14.31
CA LEU A 39 8.72 3.14 13.78
C LEU A 39 9.70 2.48 12.80
N GLY A 40 10.19 1.28 13.11
CA GLY A 40 11.00 0.49 12.18
C GLY A 40 10.28 0.22 10.85
N CYS A 41 9.00 -0.14 10.90
CA CYS A 41 8.18 -0.33 9.70
C CYS A 41 7.97 0.98 8.91
N MET A 42 7.78 2.10 9.60
CA MET A 42 7.63 3.43 8.98
C MET A 42 8.91 3.86 8.27
N LEU A 43 10.07 3.71 8.93
CA LEU A 43 11.38 4.00 8.36
C LEU A 43 11.67 3.09 7.16
N GLY A 44 11.36 1.79 7.26
CA GLY A 44 11.49 0.85 6.16
C GLY A 44 10.61 1.22 4.97
N ALA A 45 9.35 1.62 5.23
CA ALA A 45 8.43 2.06 4.19
C ALA A 45 8.94 3.30 3.45
N VAL A 46 9.42 4.32 4.17
CA VAL A 46 9.96 5.55 3.58
C VAL A 46 11.28 5.26 2.84
N GLY A 47 12.18 4.49 3.46
CA GLY A 47 13.49 4.13 2.89
C GLY A 47 13.37 3.34 1.60
N VAL A 48 12.53 2.30 1.57
CA VAL A 48 12.29 1.53 0.33
C VAL A 48 11.52 2.34 -0.70
N SER A 49 10.64 3.26 -0.26
CA SER A 49 9.93 4.16 -1.16
C SER A 49 10.87 5.05 -1.98
N PHE A 50 12.04 5.41 -1.44
CA PHE A 50 13.02 6.20 -2.17
C PHE A 50 13.60 5.48 -3.41
N PHE A 51 13.77 4.16 -3.36
CA PHE A 51 14.40 3.37 -4.44
C PHE A 51 13.40 2.61 -5.31
N ARG A 52 12.43 1.94 -4.69
CA ARG A 52 11.49 1.03 -5.37
C ARG A 52 10.07 1.59 -5.41
N GLY A 53 9.86 2.82 -4.96
CA GLY A 53 8.55 3.45 -4.85
C GLY A 53 7.70 2.74 -3.82
N ARG A 54 6.39 2.82 -3.95
CA ARG A 54 5.45 2.32 -2.94
C ARG A 54 5.31 0.79 -2.86
N ASN A 55 6.33 0.04 -3.31
CA ASN A 55 6.37 -1.42 -3.27
C ASN A 55 6.21 -1.95 -1.84
N TRP A 56 6.77 -1.29 -0.82
CA TRP A 56 6.66 -1.68 0.61
C TRP A 56 5.23 -1.99 1.06
N CYS A 57 4.28 -1.14 0.69
CA CYS A 57 2.89 -1.26 1.09
C CYS A 57 2.19 -2.54 0.62
N ASP A 58 2.75 -3.22 -0.39
CA ASP A 58 2.17 -4.42 -0.98
C ASP A 58 2.79 -5.72 -0.44
N TRP A 59 4.12 -5.86 -0.46
CA TRP A 59 4.82 -7.07 -0.03
C TRP A 59 5.16 -7.18 1.47
N MET A 60 5.31 -6.05 2.18
CA MET A 60 5.97 -6.05 3.51
C MET A 60 5.20 -5.28 4.59
N CYS A 61 4.13 -4.56 4.23
CA CYS A 61 3.32 -3.87 5.22
C CYS A 61 2.41 -4.87 5.97
N PRO A 62 2.63 -5.09 7.29
CA PRO A 62 1.84 -6.05 8.07
C PRO A 62 0.35 -5.70 8.06
N ARG A 63 0.03 -4.40 8.10
CA ARG A 63 -1.35 -3.90 8.03
C ARG A 63 -2.01 -4.19 6.69
N GLY A 64 -1.30 -3.96 5.59
CA GLY A 64 -1.82 -4.21 4.24
C GLY A 64 -2.11 -5.69 4.02
N ALA A 65 -1.17 -6.56 4.40
CA ALA A 65 -1.32 -8.00 4.32
C ALA A 65 -2.48 -8.50 5.21
N PHE A 66 -2.58 -7.99 6.44
CA PHE A 66 -3.67 -8.32 7.36
C PHE A 66 -5.05 -7.97 6.78
N LEU A 67 -5.23 -6.74 6.29
CA LEU A 67 -6.52 -6.32 5.73
C LEU A 67 -6.87 -7.13 4.47
N ASP A 68 -5.92 -7.38 3.57
CA ASP A 68 -6.20 -8.16 2.35
C ASP A 68 -6.54 -9.63 2.63
N LEU A 69 -5.79 -10.30 3.53
CA LEU A 69 -6.01 -11.73 3.83
C LEU A 69 -7.24 -11.93 4.72
N PHE A 70 -7.42 -11.09 5.74
CA PHE A 70 -8.52 -11.24 6.70
C PHE A 70 -9.84 -10.71 6.17
N LEU A 71 -9.85 -9.53 5.53
CA LEU A 71 -11.07 -8.91 5.00
C LEU A 71 -11.31 -9.21 3.52
N GLY A 72 -10.34 -9.77 2.79
CA GLY A 72 -10.53 -10.22 1.41
C GLY A 72 -11.78 -11.10 1.18
N PRO A 73 -12.08 -12.10 2.03
CA PRO A 73 -13.29 -12.91 1.90
C PRO A 73 -14.58 -12.22 2.40
N ILE A 74 -14.47 -11.26 3.31
CA ILE A 74 -15.62 -10.67 4.05
C ILE A 74 -16.03 -9.29 3.48
N SER A 75 -15.14 -8.61 2.77
CA SER A 75 -15.36 -7.24 2.27
C SER A 75 -16.38 -7.19 1.16
N ARG A 76 -17.18 -6.10 1.14
CA ARG A 76 -18.18 -5.80 0.09
C ARG A 76 -17.57 -5.47 -1.28
N LYS A 77 -16.24 -5.31 -1.37
CA LYS A 77 -15.48 -5.04 -2.61
C LYS A 77 -16.08 -3.91 -3.46
N ILE A 78 -16.57 -2.87 -2.80
CA ILE A 78 -17.12 -1.68 -3.44
C ILE A 78 -15.96 -0.84 -3.99
N THR A 79 -16.21 -0.07 -5.04
CA THR A 79 -15.25 0.91 -5.53
C THR A 79 -14.98 1.99 -4.46
N ILE A 80 -13.73 2.37 -4.31
CA ILE A 80 -13.28 3.33 -3.29
C ILE A 80 -13.81 4.71 -3.72
N PRO A 81 -14.66 5.37 -2.90
CA PRO A 81 -15.24 6.65 -3.28
C PRO A 81 -14.15 7.71 -3.39
N SER A 82 -14.35 8.67 -4.30
CA SER A 82 -13.39 9.73 -4.63
C SER A 82 -12.95 10.54 -3.41
N PHE A 83 -13.81 10.65 -2.38
CA PHE A 83 -13.51 11.30 -1.10
C PHE A 83 -12.18 10.81 -0.47
N PHE A 84 -11.95 9.50 -0.38
CA PHE A 84 -10.70 8.96 0.21
C PHE A 84 -9.49 9.15 -0.69
N LYS A 85 -9.70 9.47 -1.98
CA LYS A 85 -8.62 9.76 -2.92
C LYS A 85 -8.18 11.23 -2.87
N GLN A 86 -9.00 12.15 -2.33
CA GLN A 86 -8.72 13.58 -2.32
C GLN A 86 -7.47 13.93 -1.50
N ALA A 87 -6.65 14.86 -2.02
CA ALA A 87 -5.45 15.34 -1.35
C ALA A 87 -5.76 15.96 0.02
N ALA A 88 -6.88 16.68 0.16
CA ALA A 88 -7.30 17.30 1.41
C ALA A 88 -7.48 16.28 2.54
N VAL A 89 -8.18 15.16 2.28
CA VAL A 89 -8.40 14.09 3.27
C VAL A 89 -7.08 13.43 3.66
N ARG A 90 -6.19 13.21 2.69
CA ARG A 90 -4.86 12.63 2.94
C ARG A 90 -3.99 13.55 3.79
N ILE A 91 -3.95 14.84 3.47
CA ILE A 91 -3.18 15.84 4.22
C ILE A 91 -3.77 15.99 5.62
N PHE A 92 -5.10 16.06 5.75
CA PHE A 92 -5.77 16.11 7.04
C PHE A 92 -5.41 14.91 7.91
N MET A 93 -5.49 13.68 7.38
CA MET A 93 -5.17 12.49 8.16
C MET A 93 -3.67 12.39 8.50
N LEU A 94 -2.80 12.84 7.61
CA LEU A 94 -1.36 12.95 7.88
C LEU A 94 -1.11 13.91 9.04
N LEU A 95 -1.59 15.15 8.95
CA LEU A 95 -1.41 16.15 10.00
C LEU A 95 -1.99 15.68 11.33
N LEU A 96 -3.21 15.12 11.33
CA LEU A 96 -3.85 14.58 12.53
C LEU A 96 -2.96 13.54 13.23
N ILE A 97 -2.49 12.52 12.51
CA ILE A 97 -1.72 11.42 13.11
C ILE A 97 -0.34 11.89 13.55
N PHE A 98 0.35 12.71 12.75
CA PHE A 98 1.67 13.24 13.12
C PHE A 98 1.59 14.21 14.30
N THR A 99 0.55 15.03 14.39
CA THR A 99 0.31 15.91 15.54
C THR A 99 -0.01 15.11 16.79
N VAL A 100 -0.94 14.15 16.73
CA VAL A 100 -1.27 13.29 17.88
C VAL A 100 -0.04 12.52 18.34
N LEU A 101 0.69 11.89 17.42
CA LEU A 101 1.89 11.15 17.75
C LEU A 101 2.98 12.06 18.33
N GLY A 102 3.18 13.25 17.75
CA GLY A 102 4.15 14.23 18.22
C GLY A 102 3.84 14.77 19.62
N VAL A 103 2.57 15.09 19.90
CA VAL A 103 2.12 15.54 21.23
C VAL A 103 2.31 14.42 22.25
N GLN A 104 1.92 13.18 21.93
CA GLN A 104 2.12 12.05 22.83
C GLN A 104 3.60 11.79 23.13
N PHE A 105 4.47 11.91 22.12
CA PHE A 105 5.92 11.75 22.30
C PHE A 105 6.53 12.87 23.15
N TYR A 106 6.07 14.10 22.95
CA TYR A 106 6.51 15.25 23.73
C TYR A 106 6.09 15.12 25.20
N LEU A 107 4.84 14.73 25.46
CA LEU A 107 4.34 14.54 26.83
C LEU A 107 4.97 13.32 27.54
N ALA A 108 5.33 12.28 26.78
CA ALA A 108 5.98 11.08 27.30
C ALA A 108 7.52 11.16 27.28
N TRP A 109 8.09 12.35 27.07
CA TRP A 109 9.53 12.50 26.93
C TRP A 109 10.26 12.03 28.20
N GLY A 110 11.20 11.09 28.02
CA GLY A 110 11.98 10.49 29.11
C GLY A 110 11.47 9.14 29.63
N ASP A 111 10.27 8.70 29.24
CA ASP A 111 9.75 7.37 29.58
C ASP A 111 9.53 6.51 28.31
N LEU A 112 10.45 5.57 28.07
CA LEU A 112 10.39 4.66 26.94
C LEU A 112 9.11 3.79 26.93
N GLN A 113 8.56 3.46 28.09
CA GLN A 113 7.34 2.64 28.16
C GLN A 113 6.11 3.45 27.74
N ALA A 114 5.98 4.69 28.23
CA ALA A 114 4.91 5.58 27.83
C ALA A 114 4.95 5.92 26.33
N MET A 115 6.15 6.15 25.78
CA MET A 115 6.35 6.37 24.33
C MET A 115 5.93 5.15 23.50
N GLY A 116 6.33 3.95 23.93
CA GLY A 116 5.94 2.71 23.27
C GLY A 116 4.42 2.50 23.29
N LEU A 117 3.78 2.78 24.44
CA LEU A 117 2.33 2.65 24.59
C LEU A 117 1.56 3.64 23.70
N ALA A 118 2.08 4.85 23.49
CA ALA A 118 1.50 5.81 22.55
C ALA A 118 1.48 5.27 21.11
N LEU A 119 2.57 4.63 20.66
CA LEU A 119 2.64 4.01 19.34
C LEU A 119 1.63 2.85 19.21
N VAL A 120 1.52 2.00 20.23
CA VAL A 120 0.57 0.88 20.24
C VAL A 120 -0.87 1.37 20.23
N ARG A 121 -1.21 2.43 20.98
CA ARG A 121 -2.55 3.03 20.97
C ARG A 121 -2.92 3.55 19.58
N VAL A 122 -2.03 4.34 18.96
CA VAL A 122 -2.25 4.85 17.59
C VAL A 122 -2.36 3.69 16.59
N LEU A 123 -1.50 2.68 16.69
CA LEU A 123 -1.56 1.47 15.85
C LEU A 123 -2.91 0.76 16.00
N THR A 124 -3.38 0.58 17.23
CA THR A 124 -4.64 -0.11 17.54
C THR A 124 -5.83 0.67 16.97
N VAL A 125 -5.96 1.96 17.29
CA VAL A 125 -7.06 2.81 16.82
C VAL A 125 -7.11 2.87 15.30
N THR A 126 -5.96 3.09 14.65
CA THR A 126 -5.89 3.16 13.19
C THR A 126 -6.10 1.80 12.51
N THR A 127 -5.80 0.69 13.19
CA THR A 127 -6.09 -0.65 12.68
C THR A 127 -7.59 -0.96 12.77
N VAL A 128 -8.24 -0.61 13.89
CA VAL A 128 -9.70 -0.72 14.03
C VAL A 128 -10.41 0.11 12.96
N ALA A 129 -10.00 1.37 12.76
CA ALA A 129 -10.55 2.21 11.69
C ALA A 129 -10.33 1.58 10.29
N GLY A 130 -9.15 1.01 10.06
CA GLY A 130 -8.85 0.27 8.83
C GLY A 130 -9.74 -0.96 8.62
N ILE A 131 -10.05 -1.70 9.68
CA ILE A 131 -10.95 -2.86 9.64
C ILE A 131 -12.38 -2.42 9.29
N LEU A 132 -12.89 -1.37 9.93
CA LEU A 132 -14.23 -0.83 9.67
C LEU A 132 -14.38 -0.35 8.22
N LEU A 133 -13.39 0.41 7.71
CA LEU A 133 -13.37 0.85 6.32
C LEU A 133 -13.19 -0.31 5.33
N GLY A 134 -12.35 -1.29 5.69
CA GLY A 134 -12.08 -2.47 4.88
C GLY A 134 -13.30 -3.37 4.72
N TRP A 135 -14.03 -3.57 5.81
CA TRP A 135 -15.28 -4.33 5.83
C TRP A 135 -16.38 -3.63 5.03
N SER A 136 -16.53 -2.32 5.21
CA SER A 136 -17.62 -1.55 4.59
C SER A 136 -17.41 -1.28 3.09
N ILE A 137 -16.17 -1.08 2.65
CA ILE A 137 -15.84 -0.62 1.29
C ILE A 137 -14.90 -1.61 0.58
N HIS A 138 -13.60 -1.54 0.88
CA HIS A 138 -12.55 -2.34 0.24
C HIS A 138 -11.36 -2.48 1.19
N PRO A 139 -10.68 -3.64 1.27
CA PRO A 139 -9.59 -3.87 2.23
C PRO A 139 -8.44 -2.84 2.16
N ARG A 140 -8.22 -2.26 0.97
CA ARG A 140 -7.18 -1.26 0.71
C ARG A 140 -7.62 0.20 0.85
N THR A 141 -8.85 0.49 1.28
CA THR A 141 -9.32 1.88 1.48
C THR A 141 -8.42 2.66 2.45
N TRP A 142 -8.01 2.02 3.56
CA TRP A 142 -7.09 2.64 4.53
C TRP A 142 -5.75 3.03 3.90
N CYS A 143 -5.26 2.27 2.91
CA CYS A 143 -3.99 2.57 2.25
C CYS A 143 -4.02 3.91 1.51
N HIS A 144 -5.18 4.39 1.01
CA HIS A 144 -5.25 5.70 0.34
C HIS A 144 -5.06 6.87 1.30
N ILE A 145 -5.54 6.75 2.53
CA ILE A 145 -5.48 7.81 3.54
C ILE A 145 -4.29 7.66 4.49
N CYS A 146 -3.69 6.47 4.58
CA CYS A 146 -2.56 6.15 5.46
C CYS A 146 -1.45 7.21 5.39
N PRO A 147 -0.98 7.76 6.54
CA PRO A 147 -0.01 8.86 6.54
C PRO A 147 1.29 8.46 5.85
N MET A 148 1.77 7.24 6.11
CA MET A 148 2.96 6.69 5.45
C MET A 148 2.72 6.44 3.96
N GLY A 149 1.48 6.10 3.59
CA GLY A 149 1.07 5.98 2.21
C GLY A 149 1.11 7.31 1.45
N THR A 150 0.68 8.39 2.09
CA THR A 150 0.73 9.76 1.56
C THR A 150 2.17 10.24 1.41
N VAL A 151 3.02 10.01 2.42
CA VAL A 151 4.45 10.33 2.33
C VAL A 151 5.11 9.53 1.21
N ALA A 152 4.85 8.21 1.14
CA ALA A 152 5.38 7.36 0.08
C ALA A 152 4.88 7.78 -1.31
N HIS A 153 3.62 8.24 -1.44
CA HIS A 153 3.06 8.78 -2.67
C HIS A 153 3.85 10.02 -3.13
N TRP A 154 4.12 10.98 -2.24
CA TRP A 154 4.91 12.17 -2.59
C TRP A 154 6.35 11.84 -3.00
N ILE A 155 6.98 10.87 -2.34
CA ILE A 155 8.33 10.39 -2.70
C ILE A 155 8.30 9.67 -4.06
N ALA A 156 7.26 8.85 -4.29
CA ALA A 156 7.14 8.04 -5.50
C ALA A 156 6.77 8.85 -6.76
N ARG A 157 6.25 10.08 -6.63
CA ARG A 157 5.96 11.00 -7.76
C ARG A 157 7.14 11.19 -8.72
N ARG A 158 8.37 11.11 -8.21
CA ARG A 158 9.60 11.33 -9.00
C ARG A 158 10.10 10.09 -9.74
N GLN A 159 9.44 8.94 -9.58
CA GLN A 159 9.93 7.68 -10.11
C GLN A 159 9.15 7.23 -11.34
N LYS A 160 9.75 6.34 -12.13
CA LYS A 160 9.18 5.83 -13.38
C LYS A 160 7.75 5.32 -13.19
N THR A 161 6.85 5.86 -13.99
CA THR A 161 5.46 5.42 -14.10
C THR A 161 5.39 4.15 -14.94
N LEU A 162 4.30 3.40 -14.79
CA LEU A 162 4.01 2.29 -15.67
C LEU A 162 3.74 2.84 -17.06
N GLN A 163 4.26 2.12 -18.05
CA GLN A 163 4.07 2.47 -19.45
C GLN A 163 3.12 1.48 -20.10
N THR A 164 2.22 2.01 -20.91
CA THR A 164 1.31 1.26 -21.78
C THR A 164 1.88 1.28 -23.19
N GLY A 165 2.16 0.08 -23.72
CA GLY A 165 2.59 -0.11 -25.10
C GLY A 165 1.42 -0.06 -26.09
N SER A 166 1.75 0.06 -27.37
CA SER A 166 0.78 0.12 -28.47
C SER A 166 -0.03 -1.16 -28.68
N SER A 167 0.38 -2.29 -28.08
CA SER A 167 -0.38 -3.54 -28.09
C SER A 167 -1.57 -3.55 -27.12
N CYS A 168 -1.83 -2.45 -26.40
CA CYS A 168 -2.98 -2.33 -25.51
C CYS A 168 -4.28 -2.25 -26.32
N ILE A 169 -5.21 -3.15 -25.99
CA ILE A 169 -6.56 -3.19 -26.58
C ILE A 169 -7.64 -2.64 -25.61
N SER A 170 -7.24 -1.93 -24.56
CA SER A 170 -8.13 -1.31 -23.57
C SER A 170 -9.17 -2.25 -22.94
N CYS A 171 -8.82 -3.53 -22.75
CA CYS A 171 -9.73 -4.57 -22.25
C CYS A 171 -10.21 -4.43 -20.79
N GLY A 172 -9.67 -3.50 -19.99
CA GLY A 172 -10.12 -3.28 -18.61
C GLY A 172 -9.58 -4.27 -17.55
N ILE A 173 -8.96 -5.39 -17.93
CA ILE A 173 -8.53 -6.45 -17.00
C ILE A 173 -7.56 -5.92 -15.93
N CYS A 174 -6.60 -5.08 -16.32
CA CYS A 174 -5.61 -4.52 -15.40
C CYS A 174 -6.22 -3.63 -14.31
N ALA A 175 -7.33 -2.93 -14.60
CA ALA A 175 -8.04 -2.10 -13.64
C ALA A 175 -8.78 -2.98 -12.61
N LYS A 176 -9.38 -4.09 -13.06
CA LYS A 176 -10.07 -5.07 -12.19
C LYS A 176 -9.14 -5.75 -11.20
N VAL A 177 -7.90 -6.05 -11.60
CA VAL A 177 -6.91 -6.72 -10.73
C VAL A 177 -6.09 -5.75 -9.88
N CYS A 178 -6.28 -4.43 -10.03
CA CYS A 178 -5.51 -3.43 -9.28
C CYS A 178 -6.05 -3.32 -7.84
N PRO A 179 -5.26 -3.64 -6.80
CA PRO A 179 -5.75 -3.56 -5.42
C PRO A 179 -6.04 -2.11 -4.96
N MET A 180 -5.42 -1.13 -5.62
CA MET A 180 -5.63 0.31 -5.40
C MET A 180 -6.70 0.90 -6.34
N GLN A 181 -7.34 0.07 -7.17
CA GLN A 181 -8.40 0.48 -8.11
C GLN A 181 -7.99 1.67 -8.99
N LEU A 182 -6.77 1.59 -9.51
CA LEU A 182 -6.24 2.51 -10.52
C LEU A 182 -6.65 2.00 -11.91
N ASN A 183 -6.65 2.89 -12.92
CA ASN A 183 -6.88 2.51 -14.31
C ASN A 183 -5.58 2.57 -15.15
N PRO A 184 -4.83 1.45 -15.28
CA PRO A 184 -3.62 1.43 -16.11
C PRO A 184 -3.85 1.54 -17.63
N ASN A 185 -5.08 1.38 -18.13
CA ASN A 185 -5.31 1.39 -19.59
C ASN A 185 -5.33 2.80 -20.18
N GLU A 186 -5.80 3.79 -19.41
CA GLU A 186 -5.96 5.19 -19.81
C GLU A 186 -4.73 6.02 -19.41
N LEU A 187 -3.54 5.45 -19.61
CA LEU A 187 -2.27 6.08 -19.26
C LEU A 187 -1.93 7.22 -20.23
N ASP A 188 -2.63 8.33 -20.09
CA ASP A 188 -2.20 9.62 -20.63
C ASP A 188 -1.33 10.33 -19.58
N LYS A 189 -0.26 10.98 -20.04
CA LYS A 189 0.74 11.68 -19.20
C LYS A 189 0.12 12.72 -18.25
N GLU A 190 -1.12 13.13 -18.50
CA GLU A 190 -1.86 14.16 -17.76
C GLU A 190 -2.36 13.67 -16.38
N ASN A 191 -2.61 12.38 -16.19
CA ASN A 191 -3.12 11.81 -14.93
C ASN A 191 -2.02 11.21 -14.01
N SER A 192 -0.82 11.78 -14.05
CA SER A 192 0.37 11.28 -13.33
C SER A 192 0.21 11.19 -11.80
N ASP A 193 -0.65 12.02 -11.21
CA ASP A 193 -0.87 12.08 -9.76
C ASP A 193 -1.61 10.85 -9.23
N GLU A 194 -2.59 10.30 -9.95
CA GLU A 194 -3.29 9.07 -9.53
C GLU A 194 -2.35 7.85 -9.59
N TYR A 195 -1.34 7.88 -10.47
CA TYR A 195 -0.35 6.82 -10.58
C TYR A 195 0.65 6.77 -9.42
N SER A 196 0.81 7.85 -8.67
CA SER A 196 1.70 7.89 -7.49
C SER A 196 1.17 7.06 -6.32
N ASP A 197 -0.09 6.59 -6.40
CA ASP A 197 -0.65 5.58 -5.50
C ASP A 197 -0.34 4.14 -5.92
N CYS A 198 0.30 3.93 -7.07
CA CYS A 198 0.64 2.59 -7.53
C CYS A 198 1.62 1.90 -6.57
N LEU A 199 1.20 0.76 -6.03
CA LEU A 199 2.04 -0.07 -5.15
C LEU A 199 3.12 -0.84 -5.92
N ARG A 200 3.16 -0.78 -7.26
CA ARG A 200 4.09 -1.55 -8.10
C ARG A 200 4.06 -3.06 -7.82
N CYS A 201 2.84 -3.57 -7.62
CA CYS A 201 2.60 -4.96 -7.29
C CYS A 201 2.73 -5.94 -8.49
N ASN A 202 2.95 -5.43 -9.70
CA ASN A 202 2.99 -6.19 -10.95
C ASN A 202 1.71 -6.99 -11.28
N SER A 203 0.62 -6.87 -10.50
CA SER A 203 -0.63 -7.60 -10.77
C SER A 203 -1.20 -7.27 -12.16
N CYS A 204 -1.15 -5.99 -12.57
CA CYS A 204 -1.58 -5.55 -13.89
C CYS A 204 -0.71 -6.10 -15.02
N VAL A 205 0.62 -6.09 -14.85
CA VAL A 205 1.59 -6.62 -15.82
C VAL A 205 1.40 -8.13 -16.01
N ASN A 206 1.23 -8.86 -14.91
CA ASN A 206 1.08 -10.31 -14.92
C ASN A 206 -0.26 -10.78 -15.50
N SER A 207 -1.33 -9.99 -15.32
CA SER A 207 -2.67 -10.33 -15.79
C SER A 207 -2.99 -9.82 -17.20
N CYS A 208 -2.09 -9.04 -17.82
CA CYS A 208 -2.30 -8.47 -19.14
C CYS A 208 -2.13 -9.54 -20.24
N PRO A 209 -3.17 -9.89 -21.02
CA PRO A 209 -3.06 -10.90 -22.06
C PRO A 209 -2.13 -10.47 -23.21
N GLN A 210 -2.10 -9.17 -23.52
CA GLN A 210 -1.28 -8.58 -24.58
C GLN A 210 0.14 -8.21 -24.13
N LYS A 211 0.47 -8.38 -22.84
CA LYS A 211 1.75 -7.97 -22.24
C LYS A 211 2.14 -6.51 -22.58
N ALA A 212 1.15 -5.63 -22.68
CA ALA A 212 1.33 -4.24 -23.07
C ALA A 212 1.87 -3.34 -21.94
N LEU A 213 1.84 -3.78 -20.68
CA LEU A 213 2.18 -2.97 -19.50
C LEU A 213 3.58 -3.30 -18.96
N SER A 214 4.38 -2.28 -18.62
CA SER A 214 5.73 -2.48 -18.05
C SER A 214 6.23 -1.30 -17.19
N PHE A 215 6.98 -1.58 -16.12
CA PHE A 215 7.59 -0.57 -15.24
C PHE A 215 9.02 -0.15 -15.65
N GLU A 216 9.69 -0.95 -16.48
CA GLU A 216 11.12 -0.77 -16.79
C GLU A 216 11.37 -0.12 -18.17
N GLY A 217 10.35 0.47 -18.80
CA GLY A 217 10.48 1.01 -20.16
C GLY A 217 10.62 -0.06 -21.24
N ARG A 218 10.36 -1.33 -20.90
CA ARG A 218 10.17 -2.43 -21.86
C ARG A 218 8.68 -2.76 -21.94
N ALA A 219 7.85 -1.79 -22.29
CA ALA A 219 6.53 -2.11 -22.81
C ALA A 219 6.78 -2.78 -24.17
N ALA A 220 6.19 -3.96 -24.40
CA ALA A 220 6.58 -4.84 -25.49
C ALA A 220 6.47 -4.15 -26.87
N VAL A 221 7.59 -3.67 -27.41
CA VAL A 221 7.78 -3.58 -28.86
C VAL A 221 7.93 -5.03 -29.34
N ASN A 222 6.93 -5.49 -30.09
CA ASN A 222 6.91 -6.69 -30.91
C ASN A 222 7.99 -7.76 -30.63
N ARG A 223 7.61 -8.86 -29.97
CA ARG A 223 8.22 -10.16 -30.29
C ARG A 223 7.57 -10.71 -31.56
N GLN A 224 7.90 -10.12 -32.72
CA GLN A 224 7.85 -10.84 -33.98
C GLN A 224 9.28 -11.29 -34.29
N LYS A 225 9.43 -12.58 -34.62
CA LYS A 225 10.67 -13.32 -34.94
C LYS A 225 11.50 -13.82 -33.74
N ALA A 226 11.07 -14.97 -33.21
CA ALA A 226 11.98 -16.08 -33.01
C ALA A 226 11.43 -17.22 -33.87
N ALA A 227 11.81 -17.20 -35.15
CA ALA A 227 11.86 -18.38 -35.99
C ALA A 227 13.20 -19.06 -35.72
#